data_AF-A0A933F268-F1
#
_entry.id   AF-A0A933F268-F1
#
_cell.length_a   1.000
_cell.length_b   1.000
_cell.length_c   1.000
_cell.angle_alpha   90.00
_cell.angle_beta   90.00
_cell.angle_gamma   90.00
#
_symmetry.space_group_name_H-M   'P 1'
#
loop_
_entity.id
_entity.type
_entity.pdbx_description
1 polymer ?
#
loop_
_entity_poly.entity_id
_entity_poly.type
_entity_poly.pdbx_seq_one_letter_code
_entity_poly.pdbx_strand_id
1 'polypeptide(L)'
;MMTQILLIAALAFGAGDARDGKAKKASPEDVKLVELFLKTSTADLPPEKVEAFLGIAPEGLPQKLRYRYRAKRLELYNLMQLAEGKKKGSFRAPAADCSPVNGSKETDVEVFRKTAGFWAEITEDEEDYLMKRTKCTEQQLMCEFSLQIAYDKNKKSSGRARYLFLHPNDPLNALVVEYRKKIGGNTEFFGTGGFGPACSQ
;
A
#
# COMPACT_ATOMS: atom_id res chain seq x y z
N MET A 1 -47.41 5.85 -46.82
CA MET A 1 -46.00 6.12 -46.47
C MET A 1 -45.98 6.65 -45.04
N MET A 2 -45.61 5.79 -44.08
CA MET A 2 -45.72 6.04 -42.64
C MET A 2 -44.49 6.77 -42.11
N THR A 3 -44.71 7.91 -41.48
CA THR A 3 -43.70 8.74 -40.80
C THR A 3 -43.51 8.21 -39.38
N GLN A 4 -42.35 7.62 -39.08
CA GLN A 4 -41.98 7.23 -37.71
C GLN A 4 -41.38 8.43 -36.97
N ILE A 5 -42.04 8.84 -35.89
CA ILE A 5 -41.53 9.82 -34.92
C ILE A 5 -40.81 9.02 -33.83
N LEU A 6 -39.50 9.23 -33.71
CA LEU A 6 -38.63 8.60 -32.71
C LEU A 6 -38.61 9.48 -31.46
N LEU A 7 -39.20 9.00 -30.36
CA LEU A 7 -39.10 9.59 -29.03
C LEU A 7 -37.70 9.31 -28.46
N ILE A 8 -36.94 10.36 -28.18
CA ILE A 8 -35.70 10.29 -27.40
C ILE A 8 -36.05 10.56 -25.93
N ALA A 9 -36.05 9.50 -25.12
CA ALA A 9 -36.11 9.61 -23.68
C ALA A 9 -34.74 10.06 -23.15
N ALA A 10 -34.63 11.33 -22.74
CA ALA A 10 -33.47 11.83 -22.03
C ALA A 10 -33.46 11.26 -20.60
N LEU A 11 -32.60 10.26 -20.37
CA LEU A 11 -32.22 9.82 -19.04
C LEU A 11 -31.38 10.94 -18.39
N ALA A 12 -32.03 11.72 -17.52
CA ALA A 12 -31.35 12.59 -16.58
C ALA A 12 -30.58 11.72 -15.57
N PHE A 13 -29.32 11.40 -15.88
CA PHE A 13 -28.37 10.92 -14.88
C PHE A 13 -28.12 12.08 -13.91
N GLY A 14 -28.58 11.88 -12.67
CA GLY A 14 -28.36 12.80 -11.58
C GLY A 14 -26.88 13.13 -11.44
N ALA A 15 -26.57 14.42 -11.57
CA ALA A 15 -25.33 14.98 -11.08
C ALA A 15 -25.32 14.75 -9.57
N GLY A 16 -24.56 13.74 -9.13
CA GLY A 16 -24.35 13.47 -7.72
C GLY A 16 -23.75 14.69 -7.03
N ASP A 17 -24.38 15.07 -5.93
CA ASP A 17 -23.93 16.06 -4.96
C ASP A 17 -22.47 15.81 -4.53
N ALA A 18 -21.55 16.44 -5.25
CA ALA A 18 -20.22 16.70 -4.77
C ALA A 18 -20.26 18.07 -4.08
N ARG A 19 -20.44 18.09 -2.75
CA ARG A 19 -19.89 19.05 -1.77
C ARG A 19 -20.69 19.04 -0.47
N ASP A 20 -20.33 18.14 0.45
CA ASP A 20 -20.31 18.47 1.88
C ASP A 20 -19.35 17.53 2.62
N GLY A 21 -18.10 17.96 2.71
CA GLY A 21 -16.96 17.21 3.25
C GLY A 21 -16.95 17.09 4.78
N LYS A 22 -18.08 16.79 5.42
CA LYS A 22 -18.06 16.30 6.79
C LYS A 22 -17.91 14.79 6.74
N ALA A 23 -16.70 14.31 7.03
CA ALA A 23 -16.43 12.89 7.17
C ALA A 23 -17.51 12.25 8.05
N LYS A 24 -18.29 11.33 7.47
CA LYS A 24 -19.38 10.63 8.14
C LYS A 24 -18.81 9.97 9.40
N LYS A 25 -19.41 10.27 10.56
CA LYS A 25 -19.00 9.66 11.83
C LYS A 25 -19.15 8.14 11.71
N ALA A 26 -18.12 7.40 12.13
CA ALA A 26 -18.13 5.95 12.09
C ALA A 26 -19.26 5.40 12.97
N SER A 27 -19.92 4.32 12.53
CA SER A 27 -20.99 3.71 13.31
C SER A 27 -20.43 3.00 14.56
N PRO A 28 -21.25 2.69 15.58
CA PRO A 28 -20.82 1.88 16.71
C PRO A 28 -20.28 0.50 16.29
N GLU A 29 -20.79 -0.07 15.22
CA GLU A 29 -20.35 -1.33 14.62
C GLU A 29 -18.97 -1.19 13.98
N ASP A 30 -18.72 -0.09 13.25
CA ASP A 30 -17.39 0.22 12.69
C ASP A 30 -16.35 0.33 13.80
N VAL A 31 -16.69 1.01 14.91
CA VAL A 31 -15.77 1.15 16.06
C VAL A 31 -15.47 -0.21 16.69
N LYS A 32 -16.48 -1.07 16.88
CA LYS A 32 -16.29 -2.43 17.39
C LYS A 32 -15.41 -3.27 16.46
N LEU A 33 -15.63 -3.17 15.14
CA LEU A 33 -14.82 -3.85 14.14
C LEU A 33 -13.36 -3.39 14.22
N VAL A 34 -13.12 -2.08 14.32
CA VAL A 34 -11.77 -1.53 14.48
C VAL A 34 -11.12 -2.04 15.76
N GLU A 35 -11.83 -2.01 16.89
CA GLU A 35 -11.27 -2.52 18.15
C GLU A 35 -10.92 -4.00 18.10
N LEU A 36 -11.75 -4.82 17.45
CA LEU A 36 -11.47 -6.23 17.22
C LEU A 36 -10.15 -6.38 16.45
N PHE A 37 -10.03 -5.70 15.31
CA PHE A 37 -8.84 -5.78 14.46
C PHE A 37 -7.57 -5.26 15.14
N LEU A 38 -7.71 -4.29 16.06
CA LEU A 38 -6.58 -3.74 16.82
C LEU A 38 -6.16 -4.62 18.01
N LYS A 39 -6.99 -5.55 18.45
CA LYS A 39 -6.72 -6.47 19.57
C LYS A 39 -6.31 -7.87 19.08
N THR A 40 -6.69 -8.24 17.87
CA THR A 40 -6.42 -9.56 17.30
C THR A 40 -5.14 -9.55 16.46
N SER A 41 -4.35 -10.63 16.57
CA SER A 41 -3.19 -10.86 15.70
C SER A 41 -3.65 -11.04 14.24
N THR A 42 -2.84 -10.61 13.28
CA THR A 42 -3.21 -10.68 11.86
C THR A 42 -3.48 -12.10 11.36
N ALA A 43 -2.80 -13.09 11.94
CA ALA A 43 -3.01 -14.51 11.61
C ALA A 43 -4.41 -15.02 12.02
N ASP A 44 -5.03 -14.39 13.02
CA ASP A 44 -6.30 -14.82 13.60
C ASP A 44 -7.48 -13.90 13.19
N LEU A 45 -7.25 -12.98 12.25
CA LEU A 45 -8.30 -12.08 11.78
C LEU A 45 -9.30 -12.80 10.86
N PRO A 46 -10.60 -12.47 10.97
CA PRO A 46 -11.62 -12.98 10.05
C PRO A 46 -11.41 -12.40 8.64
N PRO A 47 -11.05 -13.21 7.63
CA PRO A 47 -10.75 -12.72 6.28
C PRO A 47 -11.93 -11.98 5.65
N GLU A 48 -13.15 -12.42 5.92
CA GLU A 48 -14.40 -11.86 5.38
C GLU A 48 -14.73 -10.46 5.91
N LYS A 49 -14.02 -9.98 6.94
CA LYS A 49 -14.20 -8.64 7.50
C LYS A 49 -13.10 -7.66 7.10
N VAL A 50 -12.05 -8.10 6.41
CA VAL A 50 -10.91 -7.26 6.05
C VAL A 50 -11.34 -6.10 5.15
N GLU A 51 -12.12 -6.37 4.10
CA GLU A 51 -12.59 -5.30 3.20
C GLU A 51 -13.45 -4.26 3.92
N ALA A 52 -14.37 -4.71 4.79
CA ALA A 52 -15.18 -3.83 5.62
C ALA A 52 -14.32 -2.96 6.53
N PHE A 53 -13.29 -3.54 7.18
CA PHE A 53 -12.34 -2.79 7.99
C PHE A 53 -11.57 -1.75 7.16
N LEU A 54 -11.05 -2.12 5.99
CA LEU A 54 -10.28 -1.23 5.11
C LEU A 54 -11.13 -0.08 4.54
N GLY A 55 -12.44 -0.28 4.42
CA GLY A 55 -13.40 0.73 3.94
C GLY A 55 -13.72 1.85 4.93
N ILE A 56 -13.33 1.71 6.21
CA ILE A 56 -13.66 2.70 7.25
C ILE A 56 -12.83 3.98 7.04
N ALA A 57 -13.51 5.13 7.03
CA ALA A 57 -12.87 6.45 6.98
C ALA A 57 -12.20 6.76 8.33
N PRO A 58 -10.86 6.95 8.39
CA PRO A 58 -10.15 7.21 9.64
C PRO A 58 -10.68 8.45 10.39
N GLU A 59 -11.15 9.45 9.67
CA GLU A 59 -11.62 10.73 10.20
C GLU A 59 -12.91 10.56 11.01
N GLY A 60 -13.72 9.54 10.69
CA GLY A 60 -14.95 9.20 11.39
C GLY A 60 -14.73 8.49 12.73
N LEU A 61 -13.51 7.99 13.00
CA LEU A 61 -13.20 7.22 14.21
C LEU A 61 -12.85 8.10 15.42
N PRO A 62 -12.98 7.59 16.66
CA PRO A 62 -12.45 8.24 17.86
C PRO A 62 -10.95 8.52 17.72
N GLN A 63 -10.49 9.70 18.13
CA GLN A 63 -9.09 10.14 17.96
C GLN A 63 -8.07 9.13 18.50
N LYS A 64 -8.39 8.47 19.62
CA LYS A 64 -7.57 7.44 20.27
C LYS A 64 -7.34 6.21 19.38
N LEU A 65 -8.28 5.89 18.48
CA LEU A 65 -8.21 4.74 17.59
C LEU A 65 -7.59 5.08 16.24
N ARG A 66 -7.69 6.34 15.77
CA ARG A 66 -7.25 6.75 14.42
C ARG A 66 -5.84 6.34 14.08
N TYR A 67 -4.90 6.61 14.98
CA TYR A 67 -3.49 6.31 14.77
C TYR A 67 -3.25 4.80 14.61
N ARG A 68 -3.74 4.01 15.57
CA ARG A 68 -3.59 2.54 15.54
C ARG A 68 -4.33 1.93 14.34
N TYR A 69 -5.51 2.45 14.01
CA TYR A 69 -6.28 2.06 12.84
C TYR A 69 -5.48 2.29 11.54
N ARG A 70 -4.90 3.48 11.36
CA ARG A 70 -4.05 3.80 10.19
C ARG A 70 -2.88 2.82 10.08
N ALA A 71 -2.22 2.52 11.20
CA ALA A 71 -1.11 1.56 11.26
C ALA A 71 -1.57 0.15 10.84
N LYS A 72 -2.67 -0.34 11.41
CA LYS A 72 -3.24 -1.67 11.13
C LYS A 72 -3.77 -1.79 9.70
N ARG A 73 -4.39 -0.73 9.19
CA ARG A 73 -4.86 -0.65 7.80
C ARG A 73 -3.71 -0.78 6.82
N LEU A 74 -2.60 -0.09 7.08
CA LEU A 74 -1.40 -0.18 6.28
C LEU A 74 -0.79 -1.59 6.35
N GLU A 75 -0.73 -2.19 7.54
CA GLU A 75 -0.30 -3.57 7.76
C GLU A 75 -1.05 -4.55 6.83
N LEU A 76 -2.39 -4.53 6.92
CA LEU A 76 -3.24 -5.43 6.16
C LEU A 76 -3.16 -5.20 4.66
N TYR A 77 -3.11 -3.95 4.23
CA TYR A 77 -2.99 -3.62 2.82
C TYR A 77 -1.72 -4.21 2.20
N ASN A 78 -0.57 -4.09 2.89
CA ASN A 78 0.69 -4.64 2.40
C ASN A 78 0.70 -6.17 2.44
N LEU A 79 0.07 -6.79 3.44
CA LEU A 79 -0.08 -8.24 3.45
C LEU A 79 -0.96 -8.74 2.29
N MET A 80 -2.01 -8.00 1.93
CA MET A 80 -2.81 -8.28 0.74
C MET A 80 -1.97 -8.16 -0.54
N GLN A 81 -1.23 -7.06 -0.70
CA GLN A 81 -0.32 -6.89 -1.84
C GLN A 81 0.73 -8.01 -1.93
N LEU A 82 1.35 -8.39 -0.80
CA LEU A 82 2.32 -9.49 -0.78
C LEU A 82 1.68 -10.83 -1.13
N ALA A 83 0.46 -11.09 -0.66
CA ALA A 83 -0.28 -12.30 -0.99
C ALA A 83 -0.65 -12.34 -2.48
N GLU A 84 -1.09 -11.23 -3.06
CA GLU A 84 -1.34 -11.10 -4.49
C GLU A 84 -0.05 -11.26 -5.31
N GLY A 85 1.03 -10.61 -4.88
CA GLY A 85 2.33 -10.70 -5.50
C GLY A 85 2.89 -12.14 -5.51
N LYS A 86 2.65 -12.92 -4.46
CA LYS A 86 3.00 -14.35 -4.42
C LYS A 86 2.21 -15.16 -5.45
N LYS A 87 0.96 -14.81 -5.73
CA LYS A 87 0.15 -15.47 -6.77
C LYS A 87 0.63 -15.13 -8.18
N LYS A 88 1.15 -13.91 -8.40
CA LYS A 88 1.72 -13.46 -9.69
C LYS A 88 3.10 -14.07 -9.98
N GLY A 89 3.85 -14.47 -8.95
CA GLY A 89 5.19 -15.04 -9.09
C GLY A 89 6.30 -13.99 -9.17
N SER A 90 7.47 -14.38 -9.69
CA SER A 90 8.66 -13.50 -9.78
C SER A 90 8.54 -12.42 -10.85
N PHE A 91 7.77 -12.67 -11.91
CA PHE A 91 7.57 -11.71 -13.00
C PHE A 91 6.24 -11.00 -12.81
N ARG A 92 6.28 -9.67 -12.65
CA ARG A 92 5.08 -8.87 -12.34
C ARG A 92 4.80 -7.90 -13.47
N ALA A 93 3.56 -7.92 -13.97
CA ALA A 93 3.07 -6.92 -14.90
C ALA A 93 2.31 -5.85 -14.09
N PRO A 94 2.91 -4.67 -13.87
CA PRO A 94 2.26 -3.61 -13.11
C PRO A 94 1.01 -3.13 -13.84
N ALA A 95 -0.09 -2.96 -13.12
CA ALA A 95 -1.30 -2.38 -13.67
C ALA A 95 -1.02 -0.97 -14.21
N ALA A 96 -1.54 -0.65 -15.40
CA ALA A 96 -1.35 0.65 -16.06
C ALA A 96 -1.78 1.85 -15.18
N ASP A 97 -2.74 1.64 -14.30
CA ASP A 97 -3.39 2.67 -13.50
C ASP A 97 -2.94 2.64 -12.03
N CYS A 98 -1.77 2.06 -11.76
CA CYS A 98 -1.40 1.85 -10.37
C CYS A 98 -1.19 3.18 -9.63
N SER A 99 -2.12 3.50 -8.75
CA SER A 99 -2.01 4.62 -7.84
C SER A 99 -1.44 4.10 -6.52
N PRO A 100 -0.26 4.54 -6.07
CA PRO A 100 0.22 4.20 -4.74
C PRO A 100 -0.87 4.61 -3.75
N VAL A 101 -1.22 3.70 -2.83
CA VAL A 101 -2.37 3.90 -1.95
C VAL A 101 -2.32 5.28 -1.33
N ASN A 102 -3.45 5.98 -1.38
CA ASN A 102 -3.67 7.32 -0.83
C ASN A 102 -3.31 7.46 0.68
N GLY A 103 -2.78 6.42 1.31
CA GLY A 103 -2.02 6.51 2.56
C GLY A 103 -0.66 7.21 2.40
N SER A 104 0.06 7.05 1.29
CA SER A 104 1.41 7.65 1.10
C SER A 104 1.45 9.18 1.18
N LYS A 105 0.32 9.85 0.90
CA LYS A 105 0.21 11.31 1.03
C LYS A 105 0.11 11.78 2.50
N GLU A 106 -0.17 10.88 3.44
CA GLU A 106 -0.37 11.22 4.85
C GLU A 106 0.25 10.27 5.87
N THR A 107 0.89 9.17 5.46
CA THR A 107 1.50 8.26 6.42
C THR A 107 2.72 8.94 7.03
N ASP A 108 2.52 9.41 8.26
CA ASP A 108 3.57 9.94 9.10
C ASP A 108 4.67 8.89 9.23
N VAL A 109 5.93 9.30 9.05
CA VAL A 109 7.13 8.48 9.31
C VAL A 109 7.03 7.83 10.71
N GLU A 110 6.37 8.52 11.64
CA GLU A 110 6.12 8.02 12.99
C GLU A 110 5.22 6.77 13.03
N VAL A 111 4.29 6.59 12.07
CA VAL A 111 3.49 5.36 11.94
C VAL A 111 4.42 4.17 11.69
N PHE A 112 5.28 4.27 10.68
CA PHE A 112 6.23 3.21 10.31
C PHE A 112 7.21 2.90 11.45
N ARG A 113 7.79 3.94 12.05
CA ARG A 113 8.79 3.78 13.12
C ARG A 113 8.23 3.18 14.40
N LYS A 114 6.99 3.52 14.78
CA LYS A 114 6.35 2.97 15.99
C LYS A 114 5.75 1.58 15.77
N THR A 115 5.50 1.17 14.54
CA THR A 115 5.25 -0.24 14.19
C THR A 115 6.56 -1.03 14.12
N ALA A 116 7.35 -0.94 15.20
CA ALA A 116 8.69 -1.54 15.29
C ALA A 116 8.65 -3.04 14.97
N GLY A 117 9.54 -3.49 14.09
CA GLY A 117 9.63 -4.89 13.64
C GLY A 117 8.74 -5.25 12.45
N PHE A 118 7.79 -4.39 12.06
CA PHE A 118 6.94 -4.64 10.87
C PHE A 118 7.47 -3.97 9.60
N TRP A 119 8.37 -3.00 9.72
CA TRP A 119 8.94 -2.26 8.59
C TRP A 119 10.46 -2.18 8.69
N ALA A 120 11.14 -2.43 7.59
CA ALA A 120 12.56 -2.18 7.42
C ALA A 120 12.74 -0.85 6.68
N GLU A 121 13.41 0.11 7.33
CA GLU A 121 13.83 1.35 6.67
C GLU A 121 14.96 1.02 5.68
N ILE A 122 14.87 1.56 4.46
CA ILE A 122 15.91 1.46 3.44
C ILE A 122 16.40 2.85 3.03
N THR A 123 17.61 2.91 2.49
CA THR A 123 18.20 4.16 1.99
C THR A 123 17.82 4.40 0.52
N GLU A 124 18.03 5.63 0.03
CA GLU A 124 17.81 5.97 -1.38
C GLU A 124 18.73 5.17 -2.31
N ASP A 125 19.99 4.94 -1.92
CA ASP A 125 20.92 4.10 -2.68
C ASP A 125 20.44 2.63 -2.78
N GLU A 126 19.80 2.12 -1.72
CA GLU A 126 19.21 0.79 -1.70
C GLU A 126 18.02 0.69 -2.65
N GLU A 127 17.16 1.70 -2.68
CA GLU A 127 16.07 1.80 -3.67
C GLU A 127 16.60 1.85 -5.11
N ASP A 128 17.60 2.69 -5.37
CA ASP A 128 18.25 2.79 -6.68
C ASP A 128 18.78 1.43 -7.14
N TYR A 129 19.37 0.67 -6.22
CA TYR A 129 19.83 -0.69 -6.48
C TYR A 129 18.64 -1.62 -6.80
N LEU A 130 17.54 -1.54 -6.04
CA LEU A 130 16.32 -2.32 -6.30
C LEU A 130 15.75 -2.02 -7.68
N MET A 131 15.60 -0.75 -8.05
CA MET A 131 15.10 -0.35 -9.38
C MET A 131 16.00 -0.88 -10.50
N LYS A 132 17.33 -0.76 -10.35
CA LYS A 132 18.30 -1.28 -11.33
C LYS A 132 18.24 -2.80 -11.48
N ARG A 133 18.05 -3.53 -10.38
CA ARG A 133 18.06 -5.00 -10.35
C ARG A 133 16.75 -5.61 -10.84
N THR A 134 15.63 -5.02 -10.44
CA THR A 134 14.27 -5.49 -10.76
C THR A 134 13.73 -4.95 -12.09
N LYS A 135 14.36 -3.91 -12.63
CA LYS A 135 13.86 -3.12 -13.78
C LYS A 135 12.51 -2.45 -13.52
N CYS A 136 12.07 -2.38 -12.27
CA CYS A 136 10.87 -1.68 -11.86
C CYS A 136 11.15 -0.19 -11.65
N THR A 137 10.17 0.66 -11.92
CA THR A 137 10.14 2.06 -11.47
C THR A 137 9.76 2.15 -9.99
N GLU A 138 10.03 3.28 -9.32
CA GLU A 138 9.58 3.55 -7.94
C GLU A 138 8.08 3.26 -7.77
N GLN A 139 7.25 3.78 -8.67
CA GLN A 139 5.81 3.56 -8.66
C GLN A 139 5.48 2.06 -8.73
N GLN A 140 6.13 1.31 -9.62
CA GLN A 140 5.92 -0.14 -9.74
C GLN A 140 6.35 -0.88 -8.47
N LEU A 141 7.43 -0.45 -7.81
CA LEU A 141 7.84 -0.99 -6.52
C LEU A 141 6.80 -0.74 -5.41
N MET A 142 6.13 0.41 -5.40
CA MET A 142 5.06 0.71 -4.43
C MET A 142 3.76 -0.05 -4.69
N CYS A 143 3.56 -0.44 -5.94
CA CYS A 143 2.32 -1.01 -6.46
C CYS A 143 2.30 -2.51 -6.36
N GLU A 144 3.36 -3.11 -6.87
CA GLU A 144 3.49 -4.55 -6.94
C GLU A 144 4.14 -5.09 -5.68
N PHE A 145 5.07 -4.35 -5.08
CA PHE A 145 5.76 -4.74 -3.86
C PHE A 145 5.33 -3.85 -2.69
N SER A 146 5.92 -4.07 -1.52
CA SER A 146 5.57 -3.36 -0.28
C SER A 146 6.31 -2.05 -0.08
N LEU A 147 6.92 -1.47 -1.14
CA LEU A 147 7.64 -0.20 -0.99
C LEU A 147 6.67 0.89 -0.55
N GLN A 148 6.96 1.50 0.58
CA GLN A 148 6.21 2.63 1.10
C GLN A 148 7.12 3.84 1.25
N ILE A 149 6.62 4.99 0.82
CA ILE A 149 7.29 6.28 0.95
C ILE A 149 6.53 7.10 2.00
N ALA A 150 7.27 7.58 2.99
CA ALA A 150 6.76 8.46 4.03
C ALA A 150 7.54 9.78 4.05
N TYR A 151 6.88 10.85 4.48
CA TYR A 151 7.48 12.17 4.58
C TYR A 151 7.38 12.68 6.01
N ASP A 152 8.48 13.22 6.55
CA ASP A 152 8.47 13.85 7.86
C ASP A 152 7.87 15.26 7.75
N LYS A 153 6.67 15.43 8.30
CA LYS A 153 5.93 16.70 8.29
C LYS A 153 6.54 17.76 9.22
N ASN A 154 7.39 17.35 10.17
CA ASN A 154 7.99 18.25 11.16
C ASN A 154 9.28 18.90 10.65
N LYS A 155 9.91 18.36 9.60
CA LYS A 155 11.06 18.99 8.94
C LYS A 155 10.61 20.03 7.92
N LYS A 156 10.70 21.31 8.31
CA LYS A 156 10.36 22.50 7.49
C LYS A 156 11.41 22.90 6.44
N SER A 157 12.53 22.19 6.29
CA SER A 157 13.59 22.59 5.35
C SER A 157 13.29 22.20 3.91
N SER A 158 14.01 22.82 2.96
CA SER A 158 13.94 22.75 1.50
C SER A 158 14.04 21.37 0.82
N GLY A 159 13.94 20.29 1.60
CA GLY A 159 13.70 18.94 1.13
C GLY A 159 12.89 18.25 2.21
N ARG A 160 11.64 17.86 1.92
CA ARG A 160 10.89 16.97 2.80
C ARG A 160 11.73 15.72 2.94
N ALA A 161 12.19 15.41 4.15
CA ALA A 161 12.96 14.19 4.38
C ALA A 161 12.08 13.00 3.98
N ARG A 162 12.48 12.35 2.89
CA ARG A 162 11.85 11.20 2.27
C ARG A 162 12.38 9.96 2.99
N TYR A 163 11.49 9.11 3.47
CA TYR A 163 11.85 7.86 4.13
C TYR A 163 11.19 6.69 3.40
N LEU A 164 11.96 5.64 3.22
CA LEU A 164 11.59 4.47 2.44
C LEU A 164 11.47 3.27 3.37
N PHE A 165 10.37 2.53 3.24
CA PHE A 165 10.09 1.37 4.07
C PHE A 165 9.72 0.17 3.20
N LEU A 166 10.25 -1.00 3.55
CA LEU A 166 9.86 -2.29 2.99
C LEU A 166 9.34 -3.20 4.08
N HIS A 167 8.36 -4.03 3.74
CA HIS A 167 7.89 -5.07 4.64
C HIS A 167 8.96 -6.18 4.76
N PRO A 168 9.35 -6.67 5.95
CA PRO A 168 10.40 -7.68 6.14
C PRO A 168 10.25 -8.97 5.31
N ASN A 169 9.01 -9.41 5.09
CA ASN A 169 8.69 -10.59 4.28
C ASN A 169 8.58 -10.32 2.77
N ASP A 170 8.91 -9.11 2.31
CA ASP A 170 8.94 -8.79 0.89
C ASP A 170 10.15 -9.46 0.20
N PRO A 171 9.97 -10.09 -0.98
CA PRO A 171 11.09 -10.63 -1.75
C PRO A 171 12.20 -9.61 -2.07
N LEU A 172 11.90 -8.31 -2.10
CA LEU A 172 12.90 -7.26 -2.31
C LEU A 172 13.92 -7.16 -1.17
N ASN A 173 13.60 -7.61 0.05
CA ASN A 173 14.57 -7.57 1.15
C ASN A 173 15.77 -8.48 0.93
N ALA A 174 15.63 -9.56 0.16
CA ALA A 174 16.78 -10.37 -0.22
C ALA A 174 17.81 -9.53 -0.99
N LEU A 175 17.34 -8.67 -1.89
CA LEU A 175 18.17 -7.75 -2.67
C LEU A 175 18.76 -6.62 -1.80
N VAL A 176 17.99 -6.09 -0.84
CA VAL A 176 18.51 -5.11 0.13
C VAL A 176 19.62 -5.75 0.98
N VAL A 177 19.44 -6.99 1.44
CA VAL A 177 20.45 -7.72 2.21
C VAL A 177 21.69 -8.01 1.36
N GLU A 178 21.52 -8.37 0.09
CA GLU A 178 22.63 -8.54 -0.87
C GLU A 178 23.45 -7.24 -0.99
N TYR A 179 22.77 -6.11 -1.20
CA TYR A 179 23.40 -4.79 -1.27
C TYR A 179 24.17 -4.44 0.01
N ARG A 180 23.51 -4.55 1.18
CA ARG A 180 24.10 -4.23 2.49
C ARG A 180 25.32 -5.07 2.82
N LYS A 181 25.31 -6.36 2.45
CA LYS A 181 26.45 -7.26 2.68
C LYS A 181 27.58 -7.07 1.67
N LYS A 182 27.39 -6.20 0.66
CA LYS A 182 28.31 -6.02 -0.48
C LYS A 182 28.68 -7.35 -1.14
N ILE A 183 27.77 -8.32 -1.10
CA ILE A 183 27.97 -9.60 -1.78
C ILE A 183 27.66 -9.35 -3.24
N GLY A 184 28.67 -8.85 -3.96
CA GLY A 184 28.62 -8.67 -5.41
C GLY A 184 28.74 -10.02 -6.10
N GLY A 185 27.68 -10.82 -6.09
CA GLY A 185 27.69 -12.10 -6.79
C GLY A 185 26.64 -13.06 -6.26
N ASN A 186 25.72 -13.47 -7.15
CA ASN A 186 24.86 -14.65 -7.09
C ASN A 186 24.69 -15.23 -5.68
N THR A 187 23.86 -14.59 -4.86
CA THR A 187 23.36 -15.29 -3.67
C THR A 187 22.50 -16.45 -4.17
N GLU A 188 22.94 -17.68 -3.91
CA GLU A 188 22.25 -18.94 -4.27
C GLU A 188 20.85 -19.08 -3.64
N PHE A 189 20.41 -18.07 -2.87
CA PHE A 189 19.04 -17.93 -2.39
C PHE A 189 18.00 -17.86 -3.53
N PHE A 190 18.42 -17.41 -4.72
CA PHE A 190 17.69 -17.61 -5.96
C PHE A 190 18.34 -18.75 -6.73
N GLY A 191 18.14 -19.99 -6.27
CA GLY A 191 18.73 -21.19 -6.87
C GLY A 191 18.61 -21.18 -8.38
N THR A 192 19.77 -21.26 -9.07
CA THR A 192 19.94 -21.86 -10.40
C THR A 192 18.79 -21.67 -11.39
N GLY A 193 18.31 -20.43 -11.52
CA GLY A 193 17.15 -20.12 -12.35
C GLY A 193 16.79 -18.65 -12.41
N GLY A 194 17.76 -17.78 -12.74
CA GLY A 194 17.60 -16.54 -13.53
C GLY A 194 16.51 -15.48 -13.25
N PHE A 195 15.60 -15.64 -12.30
CA PHE A 195 14.38 -14.83 -12.19
C PHE A 195 14.17 -14.34 -10.75
N GLY A 196 15.00 -13.38 -10.33
CA GLY A 196 14.67 -12.51 -9.20
C GLY A 196 13.39 -11.71 -9.49
N PRO A 197 12.79 -11.05 -8.48
CA PRO A 197 11.61 -10.23 -8.70
C PRO A 197 11.90 -9.20 -9.81
N ALA A 198 11.07 -9.18 -10.85
CA ALA A 198 11.24 -8.29 -11.99
C ALA A 198 9.89 -7.77 -12.48
N CYS A 199 9.87 -6.54 -12.97
CA CYS A 199 8.70 -6.00 -13.67
C CYS A 199 8.81 -6.31 -15.16
N SER A 200 7.70 -6.75 -15.77
CA SER A 200 7.59 -6.84 -17.22
C SER A 200 7.59 -5.42 -17.79
N GLN A 201 8.52 -5.13 -18.69
CA GLN A 201 8.48 -3.91 -19.48
C GLN A 201 7.42 -4.00 -20.57
#